data_AF-A0A2M7PN19-F1
#
_entry.id   AF-A0A2M7PN19-F1
#
_cell.length_a   1.000
_cell.length_b   1.000
_cell.length_c   1.000
_cell.angle_alpha   90.00
_cell.angle_beta   90.00
_cell.angle_gamma   90.00
#
_symmetry.space_group_name_H-M   'P 1'
#
loop_
_entity.id
_entity.type
_entity.pdbx_description
1 polymer ?
#
loop_
_entity_poly.entity_id
_entity_poly.type
_entity_poly.pdbx_seq_one_letter_code
_entity_poly.pdbx_strand_id
1 'polypeptide(L)'
;GPNKEIFHLHPLEEYDKGVLEITVSSLKAVFFVKDFKGNKDYKKVRTFEGQPTGIPSQRRIIVIFKDGENFYGTTHSYDPERKGFFVYPIDPKDNNDRVFVVSPAINSVKLQKFNAEDFQIHVYKTI
;
A
#
# COMPACT_ATOMS: atom_id res chain seq x y z
N GLY A 1 1.46 3.88 -20.07
CA GLY A 1 2.48 4.89 -19.75
C GLY A 1 2.31 5.29 -18.30
N PRO A 2 3.39 5.64 -17.59
CA PRO A 2 3.40 5.81 -16.13
C PRO A 2 2.46 6.89 -15.59
N ASN A 3 2.04 7.84 -16.44
CA ASN A 3 1.10 8.90 -16.07
C ASN A 3 -0.36 8.63 -16.48
N LYS A 4 -0.65 7.51 -17.17
CA LYS A 4 -2.01 7.21 -17.61
C LYS A 4 -2.92 7.02 -16.39
N GLU A 5 -4.08 7.66 -16.45
CA GLU A 5 -5.10 7.60 -15.37
C GLU A 5 -5.87 6.29 -15.39
N ILE A 6 -5.70 5.52 -16.46
CA ILE A 6 -6.48 4.35 -16.81
C ILE A 6 -5.53 3.21 -17.17
N PHE A 7 -5.85 2.01 -16.72
CA PHE A 7 -5.26 0.77 -17.22
C PHE A 7 -6.34 -0.19 -17.69
N HIS A 8 -5.94 -1.06 -18.62
CA HIS A 8 -6.78 -2.08 -19.21
C HIS A 8 -6.47 -3.41 -18.54
N LEU A 9 -7.48 -4.03 -17.93
CA LEU A 9 -7.38 -5.38 -17.42
C LEU A 9 -7.95 -6.33 -18.47
N HIS A 10 -7.16 -7.33 -18.86
CA HIS A 10 -7.59 -8.43 -19.72
C HIS A 10 -7.97 -9.60 -18.80
N PRO A 11 -9.26 -9.89 -18.62
CA PRO A 11 -9.69 -11.05 -17.83
C PRO A 11 -9.17 -12.34 -18.46
N LEU A 12 -8.99 -13.40 -17.66
CA LEU A 12 -8.73 -14.73 -18.20
C LEU A 12 -9.92 -15.16 -19.08
N GLU A 13 -9.63 -15.96 -20.12
CA GLU A 13 -10.62 -16.34 -21.15
C GLU A 13 -11.91 -16.93 -20.57
N GLU A 14 -11.81 -17.63 -19.43
CA GLU A 14 -12.95 -18.20 -18.70
C GLU A 14 -13.96 -17.19 -18.14
N TYR A 15 -13.63 -15.89 -18.10
CA TYR A 15 -14.48 -14.84 -17.54
C TYR A 15 -15.26 -14.03 -18.57
N ASP A 16 -15.12 -14.29 -19.89
CA ASP A 16 -15.79 -13.64 -21.05
C ASP A 16 -16.36 -12.22 -20.80
N LYS A 17 -15.49 -11.31 -20.34
CA LYS A 17 -15.87 -9.96 -19.90
C LYS A 17 -15.32 -8.83 -20.76
N GLY A 18 -14.67 -9.16 -21.87
CA GLY A 18 -13.95 -8.16 -22.68
C GLY A 18 -12.86 -7.44 -21.87
N VAL A 19 -12.25 -6.40 -22.47
CA VAL A 19 -11.24 -5.58 -21.77
C VAL A 19 -11.94 -4.66 -20.77
N LEU A 20 -11.52 -4.70 -19.51
CA LEU A 20 -12.03 -3.82 -18.47
C LEU A 20 -11.17 -2.56 -18.35
N GLU A 21 -11.81 -1.40 -18.45
CA GLU A 21 -11.17 -0.12 -18.25
C GLU A 21 -11.26 0.29 -16.78
N ILE A 22 -10.13 0.54 -16.13
CA ILE A 22 -10.07 0.88 -14.70
C ILE A 22 -9.33 2.20 -14.50
N THR A 23 -10.01 3.16 -13.90
CA THR A 23 -9.40 4.42 -13.45
C THR A 23 -8.58 4.19 -12.18
N VAL A 24 -7.28 4.52 -12.20
CA VAL A 24 -6.38 4.30 -11.06
C VAL A 24 -6.88 5.00 -9.79
N SER A 25 -7.44 6.22 -9.92
CA SER A 25 -7.93 7.00 -8.78
C SER A 25 -9.15 6.40 -8.07
N SER A 26 -9.87 5.47 -8.69
CA SER A 26 -10.98 4.76 -8.05
C SER A 26 -10.52 3.55 -7.23
N LEU A 27 -9.25 3.17 -7.33
CA LEU A 27 -8.68 2.07 -6.58
C LEU A 27 -8.26 2.49 -5.18
N LYS A 28 -8.36 1.55 -4.25
CA LYS A 28 -7.70 1.64 -2.95
C LYS A 28 -6.19 1.42 -3.07
N ALA A 29 -5.83 0.32 -3.71
CA ALA A 29 -4.45 -0.15 -3.86
C ALA A 29 -4.38 -1.29 -4.89
N VAL A 30 -3.15 -1.59 -5.34
CA VAL A 30 -2.83 -2.80 -6.11
C VAL A 30 -1.95 -3.70 -5.25
N PHE A 31 -2.40 -4.94 -5.04
CA PHE A 31 -1.75 -5.92 -4.17
C PHE A 31 -0.93 -6.90 -5.00
N PHE A 32 0.35 -7.05 -4.66
CA PHE A 32 1.22 -8.08 -5.23
C PHE A 32 1.32 -9.20 -4.21
N VAL A 33 0.62 -10.30 -4.48
CA VAL A 33 0.46 -11.41 -3.54
C VAL A 33 1.38 -12.59 -3.89
N LYS A 34 1.84 -13.29 -2.87
CA LYS A 34 2.61 -14.54 -2.96
C LYS A 34 1.76 -15.70 -3.49
N ASP A 35 0.49 -15.73 -3.05
CA ASP A 35 -0.49 -16.75 -3.40
C ASP A 35 -1.88 -16.14 -3.59
N PHE A 36 -2.63 -16.58 -4.60
CA PHE A 36 -3.96 -16.04 -4.90
C PHE A 36 -5.05 -16.51 -3.93
N LYS A 37 -4.86 -17.66 -3.26
CA LYS A 37 -5.81 -18.18 -2.26
C LYS A 37 -5.61 -17.50 -0.91
N GLY A 38 -4.35 -17.29 -0.53
CA GLY A 38 -3.94 -16.70 0.74
C GLY A 38 -4.50 -17.42 1.97
N ASN A 39 -4.46 -16.74 3.11
CA ASN A 39 -5.13 -17.18 4.34
C ASN A 39 -6.00 -16.04 4.88
N LYS A 40 -7.31 -16.13 4.67
CA LYS A 40 -8.29 -15.10 5.12
C LYS A 40 -8.36 -14.97 6.64
N ASP A 41 -8.01 -16.03 7.38
CA ASP A 41 -8.11 -16.07 8.83
C ASP A 41 -6.81 -15.58 9.50
N TYR A 42 -5.76 -15.35 8.71
CA TYR A 42 -4.49 -14.81 9.21
C TYR A 42 -4.65 -13.38 9.74
N LYS A 43 -4.22 -13.17 10.99
CA LYS A 43 -4.22 -11.85 11.63
C LYS A 43 -2.86 -11.20 11.44
N LYS A 44 -2.81 -10.23 10.53
CA LYS A 44 -1.61 -9.45 10.22
C LYS A 44 -1.11 -8.69 11.43
N VAL A 45 0.21 -8.62 11.59
CA VAL A 45 0.85 -7.79 12.61
C VAL A 45 0.58 -6.31 12.35
N ARG A 46 0.19 -5.57 13.42
CA ARG A 46 -0.12 -4.12 13.39
C ARG A 46 0.72 -3.32 14.39
N THR A 47 1.92 -3.80 14.68
CA THR A 47 2.92 -3.15 15.54
C THR A 47 4.30 -3.31 14.94
N PHE A 48 5.17 -2.32 15.13
CA PHE A 48 6.57 -2.40 14.72
C PHE A 48 7.45 -3.07 15.78
N GLU A 49 6.92 -3.26 17.00
CA GLU A 49 7.63 -3.91 18.10
C GLU A 49 7.87 -5.38 17.77
N GLY A 50 9.11 -5.83 18.01
CA GLY A 50 9.54 -7.21 17.73
C GLY A 50 9.57 -7.58 16.23
N GLN A 51 9.32 -6.64 15.32
CA GLN A 51 9.44 -6.87 13.89
C GLN A 51 10.87 -6.56 13.39
N PRO A 52 11.35 -7.25 12.34
CA PRO A 52 12.63 -6.93 11.73
C PRO A 52 12.72 -5.45 11.38
N THR A 53 13.85 -4.83 11.68
CA THR A 53 14.13 -3.50 11.16
C THR A 53 14.27 -3.58 9.65
N GLY A 54 13.61 -2.66 8.94
CA GLY A 54 13.84 -2.50 7.51
C GLY A 54 15.31 -2.16 7.24
N ILE A 55 15.78 -2.44 6.03
CA ILE A 55 17.10 -1.95 5.58
C ILE A 55 17.16 -0.42 5.70
N PRO A 56 18.34 0.22 5.84
CA PRO A 56 18.45 1.67 6.04
C PRO A 56 17.74 2.53 4.98
N SER A 57 17.52 1.99 3.78
CA SER A 57 16.77 2.63 2.69
C SER A 57 15.24 2.54 2.84
N GLN A 58 14.72 1.91 3.89
CA GLN A 58 13.30 1.69 4.16
C GLN A 58 12.88 2.43 5.43
N ARG A 59 11.91 3.33 5.31
CA ARG A 59 11.29 4.04 6.43
C ARG A 59 10.02 3.34 6.88
N ARG A 60 9.80 3.23 8.20
CA ARG A 60 8.52 2.75 8.73
C ARG A 60 7.40 3.72 8.37
N ILE A 61 6.27 3.17 7.96
CA ILE A 61 5.10 3.94 7.53
C ILE A 61 3.82 3.26 8.01
N ILE A 62 2.87 4.07 8.48
CA ILE A 62 1.49 3.65 8.69
C ILE A 62 0.62 4.44 7.71
N VAL A 63 -0.04 3.74 6.81
CA VAL A 63 -1.05 4.33 5.92
C VAL A 63 -2.41 4.15 6.56
N ILE A 64 -3.14 5.24 6.73
CA ILE A 64 -4.51 5.24 7.25
C ILE A 64 -5.43 5.54 6.07
N PHE A 65 -6.26 4.58 5.70
CA PHE A 65 -7.17 4.69 4.56
C PHE A 65 -8.47 5.42 4.94
N LYS A 66 -9.18 5.94 3.94
CA LYS A 66 -10.48 6.61 4.13
C LYS A 66 -11.58 5.69 4.68
N ASP A 67 -11.46 4.38 4.50
CA ASP A 67 -12.37 3.39 5.08
C ASP A 67 -12.01 2.97 6.51
N GLY A 68 -10.98 3.59 7.11
CA GLY A 68 -10.56 3.34 8.48
C GLY A 68 -9.58 2.17 8.64
N GLU A 69 -9.23 1.46 7.56
CA GLU A 69 -8.18 0.44 7.64
C GLU A 69 -6.78 1.08 7.77
N ASN A 70 -5.91 0.40 8.52
CA ASN A 70 -4.51 0.81 8.69
C ASN A 70 -3.57 -0.24 8.08
N PHE A 71 -2.59 0.22 7.30
CA PHE A 71 -1.52 -0.61 6.76
C PHE A 71 -0.20 -0.25 7.43
N TYR A 72 0.44 -1.24 8.06
CA TYR A 72 1.73 -1.10 8.71
C TYR A 72 2.80 -1.69 7.81
N GLY A 73 3.78 -0.88 7.43
CA GLY A 73 4.79 -1.30 6.47
C GLY A 73 6.06 -0.48 6.51
N THR A 74 6.88 -0.70 5.49
CA THR A 74 8.01 0.18 5.15
C THR A 74 7.86 0.74 3.75
N THR A 75 8.55 1.84 3.46
CA THR A 75 8.62 2.42 2.11
C THR A 75 10.00 2.99 1.82
N HIS A 76 10.41 2.96 0.56
CA HIS A 76 11.66 3.56 0.11
C HIS A 76 11.53 5.08 -0.06
N SER A 77 10.43 5.52 -0.66
CA SER A 77 10.18 6.92 -0.94
C SER A 77 8.71 7.21 -0.74
N TYR A 78 8.44 8.32 -0.07
CA TYR A 78 7.10 8.84 0.09
C TYR A 78 7.08 10.30 -0.39
N ASP A 79 6.10 10.60 -1.22
CA ASP A 79 5.87 11.91 -1.85
C ASP A 79 4.36 12.04 -2.06
N PRO A 80 3.69 12.97 -1.35
CA PRO A 80 2.25 13.10 -1.39
C PRO A 80 1.69 13.59 -2.72
N GLU A 81 2.52 14.22 -3.56
CA GLU A 81 2.11 14.71 -4.87
C GLU A 81 2.07 13.58 -5.92
N ARG A 82 2.60 12.40 -5.60
CA ARG A 82 2.53 11.23 -6.49
C ARG A 82 1.15 10.58 -6.42
N LYS A 83 0.74 9.99 -7.54
CA LYS A 83 -0.51 9.20 -7.66
C LYS A 83 -0.58 8.01 -6.68
N GLY A 84 0.58 7.55 -6.21
CA GLY A 84 0.71 6.46 -5.24
C GLY A 84 2.16 6.12 -4.96
N PHE A 85 2.39 5.15 -4.07
CA PHE A 85 3.72 4.69 -3.68
C PHE A 85 3.67 3.23 -3.21
N PHE A 86 4.83 2.56 -3.23
CA PHE A 86 4.94 1.20 -2.72
C PHE A 86 5.12 1.18 -1.21
N VAL A 87 4.38 0.27 -0.57
CA VAL A 87 4.51 -0.09 0.83
C VAL A 87 4.75 -1.60 0.93
N TYR A 88 5.71 -1.99 1.76
CA TYR A 88 6.08 -3.38 2.00
C TYR A 88 5.57 -3.79 3.39
N PRO A 89 4.86 -4.93 3.53
CA PRO A 89 4.40 -5.38 4.84
C PRO A 89 5.57 -5.58 5.81
N ILE A 90 5.36 -5.22 7.07
CA ILE A 90 6.32 -5.54 8.13
C ILE A 90 6.26 -7.00 8.58
N ASP A 91 5.14 -7.65 8.33
CA ASP A 91 4.89 -9.04 8.71
C ASP A 91 5.43 -9.98 7.61
N PRO A 92 6.49 -10.77 7.87
CA PRO A 92 7.07 -11.66 6.88
C PRO A 92 6.09 -12.74 6.40
N LYS A 93 5.08 -13.06 7.21
CA LYS A 93 4.03 -14.04 6.91
C LYS A 93 2.83 -13.43 6.20
N ASP A 94 2.79 -12.10 5.98
CA ASP A 94 1.76 -11.49 5.14
C ASP A 94 1.83 -12.11 3.73
N ASN A 95 0.66 -12.35 3.13
CA ASN A 95 0.55 -12.84 1.76
C ASN A 95 0.97 -11.78 0.73
N ASN A 96 1.05 -10.51 1.11
CA ASN A 96 1.53 -9.45 0.22
C ASN A 96 3.07 -9.41 0.21
N ASP A 97 3.66 -9.30 -0.98
CA ASP A 97 5.07 -8.96 -1.14
C ASP A 97 5.25 -7.43 -1.08
N ARG A 98 4.36 -6.71 -1.75
CA ARG A 98 4.29 -5.25 -1.75
C ARG A 98 2.90 -4.80 -2.16
N VAL A 99 2.57 -3.57 -1.79
CA VAL A 99 1.29 -2.95 -2.13
C VAL A 99 1.56 -1.59 -2.72
N PHE A 100 1.05 -1.33 -3.91
CA PHE A 100 1.02 0.02 -4.46
C PHE A 100 -0.24 0.72 -3.93
N VAL A 101 -0.05 1.64 -2.99
CA VAL A 101 -1.12 2.41 -2.36
C VAL A 101 -1.45 3.61 -3.24
N VAL A 102 -2.74 3.82 -3.50
CA VAL A 102 -3.25 4.92 -4.34
C VAL A 102 -3.62 6.12 -3.47
N SER A 103 -3.03 7.29 -3.76
CA SER A 103 -3.14 8.48 -2.93
C SER A 103 -4.57 8.95 -2.65
N PRO A 104 -5.50 8.96 -3.63
CA PRO A 104 -6.92 9.24 -3.40
C PRO A 104 -7.61 8.43 -2.30
N ALA A 105 -7.14 7.22 -1.99
CA ALA A 105 -7.72 6.35 -0.97
C ALA A 105 -7.19 6.61 0.45
N ILE A 106 -6.17 7.46 0.59
CA ILE A 106 -5.48 7.74 1.85
C ILE A 106 -6.20 8.88 2.58
N ASN A 107 -6.37 8.70 3.89
CA ASN A 107 -6.75 9.76 4.82
C ASN A 107 -5.51 10.44 5.41
N SER A 108 -4.57 9.67 5.97
CA SER A 108 -3.32 10.21 6.49
C SER A 108 -2.18 9.20 6.47
N VAL A 109 -0.95 9.68 6.63
CA VAL A 109 0.25 8.85 6.70
C VAL A 109 1.06 9.21 7.95
N LYS A 110 1.50 8.21 8.70
CA LYS A 110 2.52 8.37 9.73
C LYS A 110 3.83 7.83 9.19
N LEU A 111 4.83 8.69 9.03
CA LEU A 111 6.14 8.32 8.49
C LEU A 111 7.21 8.50 9.57
N GLN A 112 8.00 7.46 9.81
CA GLN A 112 9.14 7.58 10.71
C GLN A 112 10.22 8.46 10.08
N LYS A 113 10.75 9.42 10.83
CA LYS A 113 11.91 10.19 10.34
C LYS A 113 13.15 9.30 10.28
N PHE A 114 14.04 9.59 9.35
CA PHE A 114 15.36 8.96 9.37
C PHE A 114 16.04 9.20 10.73
N ASN A 115 16.57 8.13 11.32
CA ASN A 115 17.28 8.14 12.60
C ASN A 115 16.46 8.64 13.81
N ALA A 116 15.13 8.58 13.77
CA ALA A 116 14.27 8.87 14.92
C ALA A 116 13.34 7.69 15.22
N GLU A 117 13.07 7.45 16.50
CA GLU A 117 12.03 6.51 16.93
C GLU A 117 10.62 7.09 16.74
N ASP A 118 10.50 8.41 16.64
CA ASP A 118 9.22 9.11 16.51
C ASP A 118 8.67 9.11 15.07
N PHE A 119 7.35 8.94 14.97
CA PHE A 119 6.61 9.14 13.74
C PHE A 119 6.25 10.61 13.54
N GLN A 120 6.53 11.15 12.36
CA GLN A 120 5.86 12.36 11.88
C GLN A 120 4.51 11.99 11.27
N ILE A 121 3.46 12.57 11.83
CA ILE A 121 2.12 12.47 11.28
C ILE A 121 2.01 13.52 10.16
N HIS A 122 1.75 13.05 8.95
CA HIS A 122 1.37 13.87 7.82
C HIS A 122 -0.12 13.66 7.59
N VAL A 123 -0.91 14.69 7.89
CA VAL A 123 -2.34 14.70 7.64
C VAL A 123 -2.57 15.29 6.26
N TYR A 124 -3.19 14.51 5.38
CA TYR A 124 -3.56 14.98 4.05
C TYR A 124 -5.03 15.34 4.09
N LYS A 125 -5.33 16.63 3.95
CA LYS A 125 -6.67 17.04 3.53
C LYS A 125 -6.74 16.72 2.04
N THR A 126 -7.43 15.64 1.68
CA THR A 126 -7.84 15.46 0.28
C THR A 126 -8.88 16.55 0.01
N ILE A 127 -8.55 17.49 -0.88
CA ILE A 127 -9.49 18.48 -1.42
C ILE A 127 -10.46 17.74 -2.34
#